data_AF-A0A2V8Y4J9-F1
#
_entry.id   AF-A0A2V8Y4J9-F1
#
_cell.length_a   1.000
_cell.length_b   1.000
_cell.length_c   1.000
_cell.angle_alpha   90.00
_cell.angle_beta   90.00
_cell.angle_gamma   90.00
#
_symmetry.space_group_name_H-M   'P 1'
#
loop_
_entity.id
_entity.type
_entity.pdbx_description
1 polymer ?
#
loop_
_entity_poly.entity_id
_entity_poly.type
_entity_poly.pdbx_seq_one_letter_code
_entity_poly.pdbx_strand_id
1 'polypeptide(L)'
;MFRAASKGRELYMDNAGVIGGNEVFQDRETGSRWQQSSLQAISGPLKGERLELYPFLLTDWNEWRRLHPDTLVLKPLPGYADRIPEKNEMIRRGLSGGGSAPPGVLRLDDRLKPRTMILGLDVGESSEAFPLSVLRETRVIHDHLGGQPILIVHQPSSDTTTAFIARAKGKTLQFRAANADATELTDKETGSRWDAYGKCLSGPLKGSQLESLILEPEYWFAWSEFHPETKIYASVAPKD
;
A
#
# COMPACT_ATOMS: atom_id res chain seq x y z
N MET A 1 -1.40 3.15 -7.83
CA MET A 1 -2.17 2.93 -9.08
C MET A 1 -3.45 3.74 -8.96
N PHE A 2 -3.78 4.62 -9.91
CA PHE A 2 -4.93 5.52 -9.80
C PHE A 2 -5.77 5.52 -11.07
N ARG A 3 -7.06 5.87 -10.94
CA ARG A 3 -7.92 6.16 -12.07
C ARG A 3 -7.54 7.51 -12.64
N ALA A 4 -6.99 7.52 -13.85
CA ALA A 4 -6.67 8.72 -14.60
C ALA A 4 -7.95 9.37 -15.15
N ALA A 5 -8.86 9.76 -14.26
CA ALA A 5 -10.10 10.44 -14.61
C ALA A 5 -10.49 11.42 -13.50
N SER A 6 -11.07 12.56 -13.88
CA SER A 6 -11.63 13.54 -12.95
C SER A 6 -12.82 14.25 -13.61
N LYS A 7 -13.87 14.54 -12.84
CA LYS A 7 -15.12 15.17 -13.32
C LYS A 7 -15.72 14.50 -14.56
N GLY A 8 -15.67 13.16 -14.61
CA GLY A 8 -16.22 12.36 -15.71
C GLY A 8 -15.41 12.41 -17.01
N ARG A 9 -14.15 12.89 -16.97
CA ARG A 9 -13.25 12.94 -18.12
C ARG A 9 -12.03 12.06 -17.87
N GLU A 10 -11.56 11.37 -18.91
CA GLU A 10 -10.24 10.74 -18.89
C GLU A 10 -9.14 11.81 -18.93
N LEU A 11 -8.00 11.49 -18.32
CA LEU A 11 -6.83 12.36 -18.26
C LEU A 11 -5.67 11.69 -18.99
N TYR A 12 -4.96 12.46 -19.81
CA TYR A 12 -3.80 11.97 -20.54
C TYR A 12 -2.56 12.66 -20.00
N MET A 13 -1.78 11.93 -19.21
CA MET A 13 -0.75 12.52 -18.37
C MET A 13 0.66 12.25 -18.87
N ASP A 14 1.47 13.30 -18.92
CA ASP A 14 2.92 13.22 -19.12
C ASP A 14 3.65 13.53 -17.81
N ASN A 15 4.82 12.91 -17.61
CA ASN A 15 5.69 13.32 -16.51
C ASN A 15 6.13 14.78 -16.73
N ALA A 16 5.89 15.63 -15.73
CA ALA A 16 6.13 17.07 -15.74
C ALA A 16 7.15 17.48 -14.66
N GLY A 17 8.07 16.57 -14.35
CA GLY A 17 9.16 16.77 -13.40
C GLY A 17 8.83 16.31 -11.98
N VAL A 18 9.55 16.90 -11.02
CA VAL A 18 9.52 16.52 -9.60
C VAL A 18 9.30 17.77 -8.75
N ILE A 19 8.41 17.68 -7.77
CA ILE A 19 8.19 18.69 -6.72
C ILE A 19 8.15 17.93 -5.39
N GLY A 20 8.85 18.42 -4.36
CA GLY A 20 8.83 17.74 -3.05
C GLY A 20 9.53 16.39 -3.04
N GLY A 21 10.44 16.14 -3.99
CA GLY A 21 11.03 14.81 -4.17
C GLY A 21 10.04 13.76 -4.74
N ASN A 22 8.85 14.18 -5.16
CA ASN A 22 7.79 13.34 -5.70
C ASN A 22 7.48 13.69 -7.16
N GLU A 23 7.13 12.69 -7.97
CA GLU A 23 6.77 12.93 -9.38
C GLU A 23 5.52 13.80 -9.49
N VAL A 24 5.51 14.67 -10.50
CA VAL A 24 4.38 15.48 -10.89
C VAL A 24 4.02 15.16 -12.33
N PHE A 25 2.75 14.91 -12.58
CA PHE A 25 2.24 14.63 -13.92
C PHE A 25 1.41 15.82 -14.41
N GLN A 26 1.49 16.16 -15.69
CA GLN A 26 0.65 17.17 -16.31
C GLN A 26 -0.33 16.51 -17.26
N ASP A 27 -1.61 16.81 -17.09
CA ASP A 27 -2.64 16.44 -18.05
C ASP A 27 -2.51 17.29 -19.33
N ARG A 28 -2.45 16.65 -20.48
CA ARG A 28 -2.25 17.27 -21.80
C ARG A 28 -3.39 18.20 -22.19
N GLU A 29 -4.63 17.85 -21.81
CA GLU A 29 -5.80 18.60 -22.26
C GLU A 29 -6.04 19.85 -21.44
N THR A 30 -6.03 19.71 -20.11
CA THR A 30 -6.33 20.83 -19.20
C THR A 30 -5.09 21.61 -18.78
N GLY A 31 -3.90 21.04 -18.97
CA GLY A 31 -2.65 21.56 -18.42
C GLY A 31 -2.55 21.45 -16.89
N SER A 32 -3.52 20.82 -16.22
CA SER A 32 -3.52 20.64 -14.76
C SER A 32 -2.38 19.73 -14.33
N ARG A 33 -1.68 20.08 -13.25
CA ARG A 33 -0.56 19.30 -12.70
C ARG A 33 -1.01 18.54 -11.46
N TRP A 34 -0.63 17.27 -11.38
CA TRP A 34 -1.06 16.29 -10.38
C TRP A 34 0.14 15.73 -9.64
N GLN A 35 0.09 15.77 -8.30
CA GLN A 35 1.14 15.22 -7.44
C GLN A 35 0.93 13.70 -7.28
N GLN A 36 1.97 12.91 -7.57
CA GLN A 36 1.88 11.44 -7.58
C GLN A 36 1.54 10.84 -6.22
N SER A 37 2.14 11.34 -5.13
CA SER A 37 1.94 10.78 -3.78
C SER A 37 0.59 11.20 -3.17
N SER A 38 0.16 12.46 -3.30
CA SER A 38 -1.14 12.90 -2.74
C SER A 38 -2.35 12.69 -3.65
N LEU A 39 -2.12 12.28 -4.91
CA LEU A 39 -3.11 12.16 -5.99
C LEU A 39 -3.91 13.43 -6.28
N GLN A 40 -3.44 14.59 -5.79
CA GLN A 40 -4.14 15.86 -5.91
C GLN A 40 -3.64 16.69 -7.09
N ALA A 41 -4.56 17.34 -7.80
CA ALA A 41 -4.23 18.41 -8.71
C ALA A 41 -3.73 19.64 -7.94
N ILE A 42 -2.43 19.94 -8.07
CA ILE A 42 -1.76 21.03 -7.36
C ILE A 42 -1.86 22.37 -8.11
N SER A 43 -2.12 22.35 -9.42
CA SER A 43 -2.32 23.55 -10.23
C SER A 43 -3.19 23.32 -11.47
N GLY A 44 -3.64 24.40 -12.09
CA GLY A 44 -4.45 24.39 -13.30
C GLY A 44 -5.97 24.33 -13.04
N PRO A 45 -6.78 24.16 -14.09
CA PRO A 45 -8.24 24.18 -14.01
C PRO A 45 -8.86 23.14 -13.07
N LEU A 46 -8.17 22.02 -12.83
CA LEU A 46 -8.63 20.96 -11.94
C LEU A 46 -8.03 21.05 -10.52
N LYS A 47 -7.38 22.17 -10.16
CA LYS A 47 -6.75 22.32 -8.85
C LYS A 47 -7.70 21.96 -7.70
N GLY A 48 -7.21 21.13 -6.77
CA GLY A 48 -7.94 20.67 -5.60
C GLY A 48 -8.63 19.32 -5.77
N GLU A 49 -8.90 18.90 -7.01
CA GLU A 49 -9.43 17.57 -7.30
C GLU A 49 -8.44 16.47 -6.90
N ARG A 50 -8.96 15.29 -6.55
CA ARG A 50 -8.17 14.11 -6.19
C ARG A 50 -8.51 12.94 -7.12
N LEU A 51 -7.50 12.18 -7.53
CA LEU A 51 -7.69 10.95 -8.28
C LEU A 51 -8.11 9.81 -7.33
N GLU A 52 -8.97 8.93 -7.83
CA GLU A 52 -9.35 7.71 -7.12
C GLU A 52 -8.20 6.69 -7.20
N LEU A 53 -7.74 6.19 -6.05
CA LEU A 53 -6.76 5.11 -6.00
C LEU A 53 -7.46 3.81 -6.44
N TYR A 54 -6.88 3.10 -7.41
CA TYR A 54 -7.37 1.78 -7.78
C TYR A 54 -6.91 0.74 -6.77
N PRO A 55 -7.74 -0.24 -6.41
CA PRO A 55 -7.29 -1.39 -5.65
C PRO A 55 -6.14 -2.09 -6.38
N PHE A 56 -5.05 -2.35 -5.67
CA PHE A 56 -3.91 -3.12 -6.16
C PHE A 56 -3.34 -3.99 -5.03
N LEU A 57 -2.60 -5.01 -5.43
CA LEU A 57 -1.86 -5.88 -4.52
C LEU A 57 -0.37 -5.79 -4.89
N LEU A 58 0.46 -5.44 -3.93
CA LEU A 58 1.91 -5.59 -4.07
C LEU A 58 2.29 -6.98 -3.56
N THR A 59 2.78 -7.82 -4.48
CA THR A 59 3.14 -9.21 -4.19
C THR A 59 4.26 -9.66 -5.14
N ASP A 60 4.86 -10.80 -4.87
CA ASP A 60 5.82 -11.41 -5.79
C ASP A 60 5.13 -12.13 -6.96
N TRP A 61 5.93 -12.51 -7.95
CA TRP A 61 5.41 -13.16 -9.15
C TRP A 61 4.83 -14.55 -8.90
N ASN A 62 5.38 -15.29 -7.93
CA ASN A 62 4.95 -16.65 -7.63
C ASN A 62 3.55 -16.65 -7.01
N GLU A 63 3.32 -15.75 -6.06
CA GLU A 63 2.04 -15.58 -5.39
C GLU A 63 1.00 -14.98 -6.34
N TRP A 64 1.37 -13.99 -7.15
CA TRP A 64 0.48 -13.48 -8.20
C TRP A 64 -0.02 -14.59 -9.13
N ARG A 65 0.89 -15.44 -9.64
CA ARG A 65 0.51 -16.57 -10.51
C ARG A 65 -0.32 -17.63 -9.80
N ARG A 66 -0.10 -17.83 -8.50
CA ARG A 66 -0.93 -18.75 -7.69
C ARG A 66 -2.38 -18.24 -7.62
N LEU A 67 -2.57 -16.92 -7.46
CA LEU A 67 -3.88 -16.28 -7.42
C LEU A 67 -4.52 -16.15 -8.80
N HIS A 68 -3.71 -15.90 -9.83
CA HIS A 68 -4.15 -15.56 -11.18
C HIS A 68 -3.41 -16.43 -12.22
N PRO A 69 -3.68 -17.75 -12.27
CA PRO A 69 -2.94 -18.70 -13.11
C PRO A 69 -3.06 -18.40 -14.60
N ASP A 70 -4.15 -17.76 -15.02
CA ASP A 70 -4.44 -17.40 -16.41
C ASP A 70 -3.86 -16.02 -16.81
N THR A 71 -3.07 -15.39 -15.95
CA THR A 71 -2.40 -14.12 -16.24
C THR A 71 -1.59 -14.21 -17.52
N LEU A 72 -1.82 -13.26 -18.44
CA LEU A 72 -0.97 -13.04 -19.60
C LEU A 72 0.08 -11.97 -19.29
N VAL A 73 1.32 -12.22 -19.71
CA VAL A 73 2.42 -11.24 -19.67
C VAL A 73 2.85 -10.87 -21.07
N LEU A 74 3.26 -9.63 -21.26
CA LEU A 74 3.81 -9.19 -22.54
C LEU A 74 5.11 -9.96 -22.83
N LYS A 75 5.22 -10.49 -24.06
CA LYS A 75 6.45 -11.12 -24.53
C LYS A 75 7.57 -10.05 -24.59
N PRO A 76 8.69 -10.23 -23.88
CA PRO A 76 9.78 -9.27 -23.93
C PRO A 76 10.35 -9.10 -25.34
N LEU A 77 10.74 -7.88 -25.69
CA LEU A 77 11.48 -7.62 -26.93
C LEU A 77 12.90 -8.24 -26.85
N PRO A 78 13.54 -8.56 -27.99
CA PRO A 78 14.94 -8.98 -28.00
C PRO A 78 15.85 -8.02 -27.23
N GLY A 79 16.76 -8.56 -26.41
CA GLY A 79 17.68 -7.76 -25.57
C GLY A 79 17.05 -7.16 -24.29
N TYR A 80 15.78 -7.43 -23.99
CA TYR A 80 15.17 -6.99 -22.74
C TYR A 80 15.86 -7.62 -21.52
N ALA A 81 16.10 -8.93 -21.55
CA ALA A 81 16.69 -9.67 -20.44
C ALA A 81 18.07 -9.14 -20.04
N ASP A 82 18.87 -8.67 -21.01
CA ASP A 82 20.22 -8.17 -20.76
C ASP A 82 20.22 -6.85 -19.96
N ARG A 83 19.13 -6.08 -20.01
CA ARG A 83 18.97 -4.79 -19.31
C ARG A 83 18.42 -4.94 -17.89
N ILE A 84 17.85 -6.11 -17.57
CA ILE A 84 17.16 -6.33 -16.29
C ILE A 84 18.10 -6.41 -15.09
N PRO A 85 19.27 -7.07 -15.15
CA PRO A 85 20.17 -7.14 -14.00
C PRO A 85 20.55 -5.78 -13.43
N GLU A 86 20.99 -4.85 -14.29
CA GLU A 86 21.37 -3.48 -13.89
C GLU A 86 20.19 -2.72 -13.28
N LYS A 87 19.02 -2.78 -13.92
CA LYS A 87 17.81 -2.11 -13.42
C LYS A 87 17.37 -2.68 -12.06
N ASN A 88 17.45 -3.99 -11.88
CA ASN A 88 17.14 -4.64 -10.61
C ASN A 88 18.13 -4.23 -9.52
N GLU A 89 19.42 -4.11 -9.83
CA GLU A 89 20.42 -3.62 -8.88
C GLU A 89 20.13 -2.18 -8.45
N MET A 90 19.81 -1.30 -9.40
CA MET A 90 19.43 0.09 -9.12
C MET A 90 18.20 0.15 -8.19
N ILE A 91 17.17 -0.65 -8.45
CA ILE A 91 15.96 -0.76 -7.62
C ILE A 91 16.33 -1.25 -6.21
N ARG A 92 17.11 -2.33 -6.08
CA ARG A 92 17.55 -2.86 -4.78
C ARG A 92 18.33 -1.84 -3.98
N ARG A 93 19.24 -1.09 -4.63
CA ARG A 93 20.00 -0.02 -3.99
C ARG A 93 19.07 1.09 -3.48
N GLY A 94 18.07 1.47 -4.28
CA GLY A 94 17.02 2.41 -3.86
C GLY A 94 16.27 1.93 -2.63
N LEU A 95 15.84 0.67 -2.62
CA LEU A 95 15.06 0.03 -1.55
C LEU A 95 15.84 -0.30 -0.28
N SER A 96 17.16 -0.13 -0.26
CA SER A 96 18.03 -0.47 0.89
C SER A 96 17.76 0.35 2.16
N GLY A 97 16.89 1.36 2.11
CA GLY A 97 16.46 2.17 3.25
C GLY A 97 17.52 3.15 3.79
N GLY A 98 18.74 3.11 3.26
CA GLY A 98 19.82 4.02 3.59
C GLY A 98 19.82 5.29 2.73
N GLY A 99 20.21 6.41 3.33
CA GLY A 99 20.43 7.69 2.65
C GLY A 99 19.53 8.83 3.13
N SER A 100 19.84 10.04 2.69
CA SER A 100 19.04 11.23 2.95
C SER A 100 17.79 11.27 2.08
N ALA A 101 16.85 12.14 2.46
CA ALA A 101 15.77 12.54 1.57
C ALA A 101 16.35 13.16 0.28
N PRO A 102 15.65 13.06 -0.86
CA PRO A 102 16.03 13.78 -2.08
C PRO A 102 16.09 15.30 -1.86
N PRO A 103 16.90 16.05 -2.62
CA PRO A 103 16.82 17.51 -2.63
C PRO A 103 15.41 18.00 -3.03
N GLY A 104 14.95 19.09 -2.42
CA GLY A 104 13.69 19.73 -2.78
C GLY A 104 12.43 19.16 -2.12
N VAL A 105 12.58 18.22 -1.17
CA VAL A 105 11.51 17.85 -0.21
C VAL A 105 11.03 19.09 0.53
N LEU A 106 9.71 19.28 0.57
CA LEU A 106 9.02 20.43 1.15
C LEU A 106 9.01 20.36 2.69
N ARG A 107 8.93 19.15 3.26
CA ARG A 107 8.89 18.95 4.72
C ARG A 107 9.67 17.71 5.13
N LEU A 108 10.56 17.87 6.10
CA LEU A 108 11.25 16.74 6.74
C LEU A 108 10.54 16.35 8.03
N ASP A 109 10.48 15.05 8.28
CA ASP A 109 9.92 14.44 9.47
C ASP A 109 10.92 13.42 10.02
N ASP A 110 11.45 13.69 11.21
CA ASP A 110 12.57 12.95 11.81
C ASP A 110 12.13 11.75 12.66
N ARG A 111 10.83 11.50 12.77
CA ARG A 111 10.28 10.34 13.49
C ARG A 111 10.74 9.00 12.91
N LEU A 112 11.05 8.95 11.61
CA LEU A 112 11.67 7.82 10.93
C LEU A 112 12.78 8.30 9.99
N LYS A 113 13.71 7.40 9.61
CA LYS A 113 14.69 7.71 8.57
C LYS A 113 13.97 8.03 7.25
N PRO A 114 14.42 9.03 6.46
CA PRO A 114 13.73 9.45 5.25
C PRO A 114 13.39 8.32 4.27
N ARG A 115 14.31 7.37 4.09
CA ARG A 115 14.15 6.24 3.16
C ARG A 115 13.62 4.97 3.83
N THR A 116 13.11 5.04 5.06
CA THR A 116 12.35 3.92 5.64
C THR A 116 11.16 3.62 4.73
N MET A 117 11.06 2.37 4.26
CA MET A 117 9.90 1.91 3.51
C MET A 117 8.75 1.68 4.49
N ILE A 118 7.60 2.30 4.20
CA ILE A 118 6.37 2.15 4.95
C ILE A 118 5.26 1.67 4.01
N LEU A 119 4.21 1.11 4.59
CA LEU A 119 2.92 0.99 3.95
C LEU A 119 1.99 2.00 4.61
N GLY A 120 1.56 3.02 3.88
CA GLY A 120 0.63 4.04 4.33
C GLY A 120 -0.81 3.55 4.22
N LEU A 121 -1.65 3.96 5.16
CA LEU A 121 -3.08 3.66 5.16
C LEU A 121 -3.87 4.91 5.50
N ASP A 122 -4.81 5.25 4.63
CA ASP A 122 -5.82 6.28 4.88
C ASP A 122 -7.19 5.65 5.13
N VAL A 123 -7.87 6.09 6.19
CA VAL A 123 -9.28 5.78 6.49
C VAL A 123 -10.00 7.06 6.90
N GLY A 124 -10.80 7.60 5.99
CA GLY A 124 -11.43 8.90 6.16
C GLY A 124 -10.38 10.02 6.20
N GLU A 125 -10.35 10.80 7.28
CA GLU A 125 -9.34 11.85 7.52
C GLU A 125 -8.18 11.37 8.40
N SER A 126 -8.15 10.08 8.75
CA SER A 126 -7.09 9.51 9.59
C SER A 126 -6.09 8.73 8.75
N SER A 127 -4.81 8.97 9.02
CA SER A 127 -3.69 8.35 8.32
C SER A 127 -2.76 7.64 9.29
N GLU A 128 -2.25 6.48 8.89
CA GLU A 128 -1.25 5.73 9.66
C GLU A 128 -0.21 5.08 8.76
N ALA A 129 1.06 5.17 9.17
CA ALA A 129 2.18 4.57 8.49
C ALA A 129 2.65 3.31 9.22
N PHE A 130 2.77 2.21 8.48
CA PHE A 130 3.26 0.94 9.00
C PHE A 130 4.66 0.67 8.44
N PRO A 131 5.75 0.80 9.24
CA PRO A 131 7.08 0.43 8.78
C PRO A 131 7.12 -1.02 8.31
N LEU A 132 7.66 -1.25 7.11
CA LEU A 132 7.68 -2.59 6.51
C LEU A 132 8.46 -3.60 7.37
N SER A 133 9.48 -3.16 8.11
CA SER A 133 10.20 -4.00 9.07
C SER A 133 9.29 -4.50 10.21
N VAL A 134 8.43 -3.64 10.73
CA VAL A 134 7.48 -3.99 11.80
C VAL A 134 6.41 -4.96 11.31
N LEU A 135 5.93 -4.76 10.07
CA LEU A 135 4.97 -5.65 9.42
C LEU A 135 5.52 -7.08 9.26
N ARG A 136 6.78 -7.20 8.80
CA ARG A 136 7.48 -8.48 8.64
C ARG A 136 7.66 -9.25 9.95
N GLU A 137 7.83 -8.53 11.06
CA GLU A 137 7.96 -9.13 12.39
C GLU A 137 6.60 -9.56 12.97
N THR A 138 5.59 -8.69 12.92
CA THR A 138 4.32 -8.89 13.66
C THR A 138 3.32 -9.77 12.92
N ARG A 139 3.35 -9.76 11.58
CA ARG A 139 2.51 -10.56 10.66
C ARG A 139 1.00 -10.29 10.71
N VAL A 140 0.36 -10.36 11.87
CA VAL A 140 -1.08 -10.08 12.02
C VAL A 140 -1.25 -8.94 13.01
N ILE A 141 -1.71 -7.80 12.52
CA ILE A 141 -1.93 -6.58 13.31
C ILE A 141 -3.42 -6.27 13.35
N HIS A 142 -3.90 -5.93 14.54
CA HIS A 142 -5.20 -5.31 14.74
C HIS A 142 -4.98 -3.88 15.18
N ASP A 143 -5.71 -2.96 14.55
CA ASP A 143 -5.66 -1.54 14.90
C ASP A 143 -7.03 -0.87 14.78
N HIS A 144 -7.12 0.39 15.19
CA HIS A 144 -8.28 1.25 14.99
C HIS A 144 -7.88 2.57 14.34
N LEU A 145 -8.31 2.78 13.11
CA LEU A 145 -8.06 3.98 12.33
C LEU A 145 -9.38 4.58 11.83
N GLY A 146 -9.58 5.88 12.01
CA GLY A 146 -10.84 6.55 11.62
C GLY A 146 -12.10 5.94 12.25
N GLY A 147 -11.99 5.32 13.43
CA GLY A 147 -13.09 4.61 14.10
C GLY A 147 -13.44 3.24 13.50
N GLN A 148 -12.67 2.76 12.51
CA GLN A 148 -12.83 1.44 11.91
C GLN A 148 -11.85 0.43 12.53
N PRO A 149 -12.28 -0.80 12.81
CA PRO A 149 -11.37 -1.87 13.20
C PRO A 149 -10.62 -2.36 11.97
N ILE A 150 -9.30 -2.29 12.00
CA ILE A 150 -8.41 -2.64 10.89
C ILE A 150 -7.73 -3.96 11.19
N LEU A 151 -7.62 -4.81 10.18
CA LEU A 151 -6.78 -5.99 10.16
C LEU A 151 -5.69 -5.79 9.10
N ILE A 152 -4.43 -5.96 9.47
CA ILE A 152 -3.30 -6.04 8.53
C ILE A 152 -2.67 -7.43 8.65
N VAL A 153 -2.40 -8.04 7.51
CA VAL A 153 -1.84 -9.38 7.39
C VAL A 153 -0.63 -9.32 6.46
N HIS A 154 0.51 -9.79 6.93
CA HIS A 154 1.74 -9.89 6.17
C HIS A 154 2.16 -11.36 6.02
N GLN A 155 2.39 -11.77 4.77
CA GLN A 155 2.81 -13.12 4.37
C GLN A 155 4.32 -13.11 4.09
N PRO A 156 5.15 -13.72 4.97
CA PRO A 156 6.61 -13.68 4.85
C PRO A 156 7.16 -14.28 3.55
N SER A 157 6.54 -15.34 3.01
CA SER A 157 7.05 -16.06 1.83
C SER A 157 7.05 -15.22 0.56
N SER A 158 6.07 -14.33 0.39
CA SER A 158 5.87 -13.51 -0.80
C SER A 158 6.09 -12.01 -0.55
N ASP A 159 6.42 -11.64 0.69
CA ASP A 159 6.52 -10.25 1.16
C ASP A 159 5.23 -9.43 0.88
N THR A 160 4.08 -10.13 0.89
CA THR A 160 2.77 -9.56 0.57
C THR A 160 2.11 -9.05 1.83
N THR A 161 1.57 -7.83 1.81
CA THR A 161 0.76 -7.28 2.91
C THR A 161 -0.61 -6.87 2.40
N THR A 162 -1.65 -7.30 3.11
CA THR A 162 -3.05 -6.96 2.85
C THR A 162 -3.67 -6.26 4.06
N ALA A 163 -4.59 -5.33 3.83
CA ALA A 163 -5.35 -4.68 4.89
C ALA A 163 -6.85 -4.79 4.65
N PHE A 164 -7.63 -4.84 5.73
CA PHE A 164 -9.09 -4.98 5.68
C PHE A 164 -9.77 -4.23 6.81
N ILE A 165 -11.04 -3.86 6.60
CA ILE A 165 -11.97 -3.62 7.70
C ILE A 165 -12.29 -4.97 8.34
N ALA A 166 -11.95 -5.13 9.62
CA ALA A 166 -12.11 -6.37 10.39
C ALA A 166 -13.57 -6.60 10.83
N ARG A 167 -14.53 -6.45 9.91
CA ARG A 167 -15.95 -6.70 10.15
C ARG A 167 -16.52 -7.68 9.14
N ALA A 168 -17.34 -8.61 9.61
CA ALA A 168 -18.16 -9.45 8.76
C ALA A 168 -19.52 -9.72 9.42
N LYS A 169 -20.59 -9.65 8.63
CA LYS A 169 -21.98 -9.88 9.09
C LYS A 169 -22.32 -9.13 10.39
N GLY A 170 -21.91 -7.87 10.49
CA GLY A 170 -22.19 -7.00 11.63
C GLY A 170 -21.34 -7.24 12.89
N LYS A 171 -20.36 -8.14 12.85
CA LYS A 171 -19.43 -8.39 13.96
C LYS A 171 -18.06 -7.81 13.65
N THR A 172 -17.44 -7.15 14.64
CA THR A 172 -15.99 -6.90 14.63
C THR A 172 -15.27 -8.19 14.99
N LEU A 173 -14.24 -8.54 14.23
CA LEU A 173 -13.52 -9.80 14.34
C LEU A 173 -12.07 -9.59 14.74
N GLN A 174 -11.54 -10.46 15.57
CA GLN A 174 -10.12 -10.56 15.86
C GLN A 174 -9.56 -11.84 15.27
N PHE A 175 -8.38 -11.76 14.67
CA PHE A 175 -7.78 -12.86 13.94
C PHE A 175 -6.52 -13.36 14.61
N ARG A 176 -6.14 -14.60 14.30
CA ARG A 176 -4.80 -15.14 14.55
C ARG A 176 -4.35 -15.86 13.29
N ALA A 177 -3.06 -15.84 13.00
CA ALA A 177 -2.49 -16.70 11.97
C ALA A 177 -2.68 -18.17 12.37
N ALA A 178 -3.20 -18.98 11.45
CA ALA A 178 -3.38 -20.42 11.63
C ALA A 178 -2.11 -21.20 11.21
N ASN A 179 -1.19 -20.54 10.51
CA ASN A 179 0.10 -21.10 10.11
C ASN A 179 1.20 -20.02 10.14
N ALA A 180 2.47 -20.44 10.05
CA ALA A 180 3.61 -19.52 10.16
C ALA A 180 3.64 -18.47 9.03
N ASP A 181 3.14 -18.81 7.85
CA ASP A 181 3.16 -17.92 6.68
C ASP A 181 1.97 -16.96 6.61
N ALA A 182 1.05 -17.04 7.58
CA ALA A 182 -0.19 -16.26 7.64
C ALA A 182 -1.08 -16.35 6.38
N THR A 183 -0.93 -17.41 5.58
CA THR A 183 -1.79 -17.69 4.41
C THR A 183 -3.19 -18.15 4.82
N GLU A 184 -3.32 -18.67 6.05
CA GLU A 184 -4.59 -19.01 6.68
C GLU A 184 -4.73 -18.28 8.01
N LEU A 185 -5.93 -17.79 8.29
CA LEU A 185 -6.31 -17.07 9.50
C LEU A 185 -7.51 -17.75 10.16
N THR A 186 -7.65 -17.57 11.47
CA THR A 186 -8.86 -17.95 12.22
C THR A 186 -9.37 -16.77 13.02
N ASP A 187 -10.67 -16.47 12.93
CA ASP A 187 -11.28 -15.45 13.79
C ASP A 187 -11.64 -16.02 15.17
N LYS A 188 -11.49 -15.21 16.22
CA LYS A 188 -11.72 -15.62 17.62
C LYS A 188 -13.21 -15.73 17.95
N GLU A 189 -14.07 -14.97 17.28
CA GLU A 189 -15.48 -14.79 17.61
C GLU A 189 -16.36 -15.96 17.15
N THR A 190 -15.98 -16.62 16.07
CA THR A 190 -16.75 -17.71 15.45
C THR A 190 -15.91 -18.94 15.13
N GLY A 191 -14.57 -18.83 15.18
CA GLY A 191 -13.66 -19.89 14.77
C GLY A 191 -13.70 -20.18 13.27
N SER A 192 -14.21 -19.24 12.45
CA SER A 192 -14.20 -19.41 10.99
C SER A 192 -12.77 -19.27 10.46
N ARG A 193 -12.46 -19.97 9.37
CA ARG A 193 -11.16 -19.92 8.70
C ARG A 193 -11.21 -19.03 7.48
N TRP A 194 -10.19 -18.22 7.30
CA TRP A 194 -10.07 -17.21 6.25
C TRP A 194 -8.73 -17.35 5.53
N ASP A 195 -8.68 -16.97 4.26
CA ASP A 195 -7.40 -16.76 3.59
C ASP A 195 -6.81 -15.37 3.92
N ALA A 196 -5.55 -15.16 3.56
CA ALA A 196 -4.87 -13.87 3.68
C ALA A 196 -5.51 -12.74 2.84
N TYR A 197 -6.46 -13.07 1.94
CA TYR A 197 -7.11 -12.14 1.02
C TYR A 197 -8.51 -11.74 1.50
N GLY A 198 -8.85 -12.07 2.76
CA GLY A 198 -10.06 -11.65 3.43
C GLY A 198 -11.29 -12.50 3.09
N LYS A 199 -11.13 -13.65 2.43
CA LYS A 199 -12.24 -14.55 2.12
C LYS A 199 -12.41 -15.62 3.18
N CYS A 200 -13.62 -15.77 3.69
CA CYS A 200 -13.95 -16.84 4.64
C CYS A 200 -14.17 -18.18 3.91
N LEU A 201 -13.29 -19.14 4.16
CA LEU A 201 -13.26 -20.45 3.50
C LEU A 201 -14.17 -21.48 4.18
N SER A 202 -14.28 -21.42 5.51
CA SER A 202 -15.08 -22.39 6.29
C SER A 202 -15.49 -21.86 7.65
N GLY A 203 -16.50 -22.49 8.27
CA GLY A 203 -17.08 -22.07 9.55
C GLY A 203 -18.35 -21.22 9.40
N PRO A 204 -18.88 -20.68 10.51
CA PRO A 204 -20.14 -19.92 10.52
C PRO A 204 -20.20 -18.72 9.57
N LEU A 205 -19.05 -18.12 9.25
CA LEU A 205 -18.95 -16.96 8.36
C LEU A 205 -18.58 -17.33 6.91
N LYS A 206 -18.54 -18.62 6.55
CA LYS A 206 -18.17 -19.10 5.20
C LYS A 206 -18.84 -18.30 4.08
N GLY A 207 -18.05 -17.95 3.07
CA GLY A 207 -18.49 -17.18 1.91
C GLY A 207 -18.50 -15.66 2.12
N SER A 208 -18.25 -15.17 3.33
CA SER A 208 -18.05 -13.73 3.57
C SER A 208 -16.71 -13.27 2.97
N GLN A 209 -16.66 -12.00 2.58
CA GLN A 209 -15.46 -11.29 2.11
C GLN A 209 -15.28 -10.05 3.01
N LEU A 210 -14.09 -9.86 3.55
CA LEU A 210 -13.75 -8.61 4.23
C LEU A 210 -13.57 -7.50 3.20
N GLU A 211 -13.96 -6.28 3.58
CA GLU A 211 -13.72 -5.08 2.80
C GLU A 211 -12.23 -4.76 2.80
N SER A 212 -11.60 -4.81 1.62
CA SER A 212 -10.17 -4.50 1.45
C SER A 212 -9.88 -3.03 1.60
N LEU A 213 -8.74 -2.73 2.22
CA LEU A 213 -8.14 -1.41 2.29
C LEU A 213 -6.86 -1.39 1.48
N ILE A 214 -6.54 -0.24 0.92
CA ILE A 214 -5.35 -0.08 0.09
C ILE A 214 -4.19 0.38 0.97
N LEU A 215 -3.08 -0.35 0.89
CA LEU A 215 -1.82 0.01 1.54
C LEU A 215 -0.89 0.63 0.49
N GLU A 216 -0.42 1.84 0.74
CA GLU A 216 0.40 2.61 -0.19
C GLU A 216 1.90 2.44 0.14
N PRO A 217 2.67 1.72 -0.69
CA PRO A 217 4.10 1.55 -0.47
C PRO A 217 4.82 2.85 -0.80
N GLU A 218 5.36 3.51 0.21
CA GLU A 218 6.09 4.76 0.06
C GLU A 218 7.34 4.80 0.94
N TYR A 219 8.29 5.66 0.56
CA TYR A 219 9.32 6.07 1.50
C TYR A 219 8.75 7.09 2.48
N TRP A 220 9.23 7.05 3.72
CA TRP A 220 8.80 7.95 4.78
C TRP A 220 8.86 9.44 4.39
N PHE A 221 9.89 9.87 3.67
CA PHE A 221 9.99 11.27 3.24
C PHE A 221 8.83 11.71 2.33
N ALA A 222 8.30 10.80 1.50
CA ALA A 222 7.20 11.09 0.59
C ALA A 222 5.88 11.09 1.35
N TRP A 223 5.63 10.03 2.13
CA TRP A 223 4.38 9.87 2.88
C TRP A 223 4.18 10.98 3.91
N SER A 224 5.19 11.23 4.74
CA SER A 224 5.10 12.21 5.82
C SER A 224 4.93 13.63 5.28
N GLU A 225 5.47 13.96 4.10
CA GLU A 225 5.33 15.29 3.50
C GLU A 225 3.85 15.66 3.31
N PHE A 226 3.01 14.72 2.90
CA PHE A 226 1.57 14.93 2.65
C PHE A 226 0.65 14.46 3.78
N HIS A 227 1.18 13.70 4.76
CA HIS A 227 0.44 13.23 5.94
C HIS A 227 1.14 13.63 7.24
N PRO A 228 1.22 14.94 7.59
CA PRO A 228 1.98 15.40 8.75
C PRO A 228 1.49 14.83 10.08
N GLU A 229 0.17 14.67 10.22
CA GLU A 229 -0.47 14.14 11.41
C GLU A 229 -0.56 12.59 11.41
N THR A 230 0.07 11.93 10.44
CA THR A 230 0.06 10.45 10.38
C THR A 230 0.56 9.87 11.68
N LYS A 231 -0.16 8.87 12.17
CA LYS A 231 0.37 7.97 13.19
C LYS A 231 1.46 7.11 12.58
N ILE A 232 2.34 6.60 13.43
CA ILE A 232 3.33 5.59 13.06
C ILE A 232 3.06 4.39 13.93
N TYR A 233 2.76 3.27 13.30
CA TYR A 233 2.58 2.03 14.02
C TYR A 233 3.94 1.58 14.59
N ALA A 234 4.03 1.55 15.91
CA ALA A 234 5.15 0.94 16.62
C ALA A 234 4.69 -0.44 17.12
N SER A 235 5.50 -1.48 16.93
CA SER A 235 5.21 -2.76 17.57
C SER A 235 5.11 -2.55 19.08
N VAL A 236 4.04 -3.02 19.69
CA VAL A 236 4.02 -3.20 21.13
C VAL A 236 5.00 -4.34 21.38
N ALA A 237 6.25 -4.01 21.74
CA ALA A 237 7.16 -5.01 22.29
C ALA A 237 6.40 -5.74 23.41
N PRO A 238 6.49 -7.08 23.52
CA PRO A 238 6.03 -7.74 24.73
C PRO A 238 6.72 -7.02 25.90
N LYS A 239 5.95 -6.54 26.86
CA LYS A 239 6.55 -6.23 28.16
C LYS A 239 7.09 -7.56 28.66
N ASP A 240 8.42 -7.63 28.78
CA ASP A 240 9.11 -8.70 29.50
C ASP A 240 8.50 -8.90 30.90
#